data_AF-A0A178ER38-F1
#
_entry.id   AF-A0A178ER38-F1
#
_cell.length_a   1.000
_cell.length_b   1.000
_cell.length_c   1.000
_cell.angle_alpha   90.00
_cell.angle_beta   90.00
_cell.angle_gamma   90.00
#
_symmetry.space_group_name_H-M   'P 1'
#
loop_
_entity.id
_entity.type
_entity.pdbx_description
1 polymer ?
#
loop_
_entity_poly.entity_id
_entity_poly.type
_entity_poly.pdbx_seq_one_letter_code
_entity_poly.pdbx_strand_id
1 'polypeptide(L)'
;MSKTTEQSVRFDTASTPVEVTVHPTPAKINEKTFDEDVERALRSSAPRARPGPIPSGNSSLTMITGWADDIEVSSRSGGGIVQHFKRDINKAGTEILLITCAFISGVIDSAAFNAWGSFANMQTGNVVFLALGVSGQPPRPPNRWAKSLIAIGSFAIGVLFFRYASAFLRPLRRSTLVASFALQTTAILVSSILVETGVVDSSIEVSTRGVHWIQVLPISILAFQAAGQIVTSRLLGIDEIPTVVLTTLLCDLLMDKKLFSFRPRWKLTDFRTRRLLTLLAAFSGAMLSGGLSKVSGLSASLWLATGIKAAVTLCFILWQGEKDENFGDN
;
A
#
# COMPACT_ATOMS: atom_id res chain seq x y z
N MET A 1 -11.35 -20.77 -66.55
CA MET A 1 -11.04 -19.41 -67.05
C MET A 1 -11.84 -18.46 -66.18
N SER A 2 -11.32 -17.54 -65.36
CA SER A 2 -10.08 -16.77 -65.38
C SER A 2 -9.60 -16.57 -63.93
N LYS A 3 -8.28 -16.53 -63.72
CA LYS A 3 -7.62 -16.25 -62.44
C LYS A 3 -7.66 -14.73 -62.19
N THR A 4 -7.97 -14.30 -60.97
CA THR A 4 -7.72 -12.92 -60.51
C THR A 4 -6.65 -12.96 -59.42
N THR A 5 -5.59 -12.23 -59.68
CA THR A 5 -4.28 -12.22 -59.03
C THR A 5 -4.32 -11.53 -57.65
N GLU A 6 -3.69 -12.17 -56.66
CA GLU A 6 -3.33 -11.60 -55.35
C GLU A 6 -2.32 -10.45 -55.50
N GLN A 7 -2.56 -9.31 -54.85
CA GLN A 7 -1.54 -8.27 -54.66
C GLN A 7 -0.71 -8.59 -53.41
N SER A 8 0.49 -9.14 -53.66
CA SER A 8 1.58 -9.27 -52.69
C SER A 8 2.28 -7.91 -52.53
N VAL A 9 2.25 -7.33 -51.33
CA VAL A 9 3.04 -6.15 -50.97
C VAL A 9 4.45 -6.63 -50.61
N ARG A 10 5.38 -6.40 -51.54
CA ARG A 10 6.81 -6.70 -51.41
C ARG A 10 7.50 -5.57 -50.64
N PHE A 11 8.18 -5.89 -49.54
CA PHE A 11 9.10 -4.98 -48.86
C PHE A 11 10.40 -4.90 -49.65
N ASP A 12 10.70 -3.73 -50.22
CA ASP A 12 12.02 -3.42 -50.78
C ASP A 12 12.92 -2.82 -49.69
N THR A 13 13.85 -3.65 -49.22
CA THR A 13 14.92 -3.28 -48.30
C THR A 13 16.12 -2.79 -49.11
N ALA A 14 16.14 -1.52 -49.50
CA ALA A 14 17.35 -0.86 -50.00
C ALA A 14 17.22 0.67 -49.99
N SER A 15 17.58 1.30 -48.86
CA SER A 15 17.98 2.70 -48.86
C SER A 15 19.16 2.88 -47.90
N THR A 16 20.32 3.14 -48.48
CA THR A 16 21.58 3.48 -47.81
C THR A 16 21.42 4.69 -46.89
N PRO A 17 22.04 4.71 -45.69
CA PRO A 17 21.98 5.86 -44.81
C PRO A 17 22.88 6.99 -45.34
N VAL A 18 22.33 8.20 -45.44
CA VAL A 18 23.11 9.43 -45.65
C VAL A 18 23.75 9.81 -44.30
N GLU A 19 25.07 9.74 -44.26
CA GLU A 19 25.89 10.14 -43.11
C GLU A 19 25.93 11.67 -43.01
N VAL A 20 25.35 12.23 -41.94
CA VAL A 20 25.48 13.66 -41.61
C VAL A 20 26.65 13.81 -40.65
N THR A 21 27.82 14.16 -41.20
CA THR A 21 29.02 14.49 -40.41
C THR A 21 28.84 15.88 -39.78
N VAL A 22 28.60 15.93 -38.47
CA VAL A 22 28.69 17.17 -37.68
C VAL A 22 30.12 17.28 -37.15
N HIS A 23 30.88 18.27 -37.63
CA HIS A 23 32.16 18.65 -37.04
C HIS A 23 31.93 19.43 -35.72
N PRO A 24 32.38 18.95 -34.55
CA PRO A 24 32.41 19.77 -33.35
C PRO A 24 33.64 20.69 -33.37
N THR A 25 33.42 22.00 -33.26
CA THR A 25 34.48 22.97 -32.98
C THR A 25 35.03 22.70 -31.56
N PRO A 26 36.35 22.54 -31.36
CA PRO A 26 36.89 22.30 -30.02
C PRO A 26 36.81 23.58 -29.19
N ALA A 27 36.09 23.52 -28.07
CA ALA A 27 36.16 24.54 -27.04
C ALA A 27 37.57 24.52 -26.43
N LYS A 28 38.35 25.60 -26.64
CA LYS A 28 39.66 25.77 -26.01
C LYS A 28 39.46 26.03 -24.51
N ILE A 29 39.74 25.02 -23.70
CA ILE A 29 39.87 25.19 -22.24
C ILE A 29 41.27 25.76 -21.99
N ASN A 30 41.35 26.91 -21.33
CA ASN A 30 42.63 27.55 -21.00
C ASN A 30 43.20 26.88 -19.74
N GLU A 31 44.05 25.88 -19.95
CA GLU A 31 44.61 24.97 -18.93
C GLU A 31 45.29 25.69 -17.76
N LYS A 32 45.88 26.87 -18.02
CA LYS A 32 46.53 27.68 -16.98
C LYS A 32 45.57 28.23 -15.91
N THR A 33 44.33 28.53 -16.27
CA THR A 33 43.35 29.07 -15.31
C THR A 33 42.81 27.96 -14.40
N PHE A 34 42.74 26.73 -14.91
CA PHE A 34 42.28 25.58 -14.14
C PHE A 34 43.30 25.16 -13.06
N ASP A 35 44.59 25.14 -13.40
CA ASP A 35 45.64 24.78 -12.44
C ASP A 35 45.80 25.80 -11.31
N GLU A 36 45.66 27.11 -11.60
CA GLU A 36 45.72 28.14 -10.55
C GLU A 36 44.55 28.07 -9.56
N ASP A 37 43.35 27.71 -10.04
CA ASP A 37 42.17 27.55 -9.18
C ASP A 37 42.25 26.28 -8.33
N VAL A 38 42.86 25.21 -8.86
CA VAL A 38 43.12 23.96 -8.13
C VAL A 38 44.20 24.18 -7.07
N GLU A 39 45.30 24.88 -7.38
CA GLU A 39 46.33 25.20 -6.39
C GLU A 39 45.79 26.12 -5.28
N ARG A 40 44.90 27.05 -5.62
CA ARG A 40 44.25 27.94 -4.64
C ARG A 40 43.31 27.16 -3.71
N ALA A 41 42.60 26.15 -4.23
CA ALA A 41 41.73 25.27 -3.43
C ALA A 41 42.53 24.34 -2.50
N LEU A 42 43.73 23.91 -2.91
CA LEU A 42 44.61 23.06 -2.09
C LEU A 42 45.32 23.83 -0.96
N ARG A 43 45.50 25.15 -1.11
CA ARG A 43 46.16 26.00 -0.10
C ARG A 43 45.22 26.54 0.99
N SER A 44 43.90 26.44 0.82
CA SER A 44 42.95 26.88 1.87
C SER A 44 42.82 25.82 2.96
N SER A 45 43.30 26.13 4.17
CA SER A 45 43.14 25.28 5.35
C SER A 45 41.67 25.23 5.79
N ALA A 46 41.10 24.03 5.92
CA ALA A 46 39.71 23.84 6.29
C ALA A 46 39.40 24.28 7.75
N PRO A 47 38.33 25.03 8.01
CA PRO A 47 37.85 25.24 9.37
C PRO A 47 37.28 23.92 9.93
N ARG A 48 37.66 23.60 11.17
CA ARG A 48 37.26 22.42 11.93
C ARG A 48 35.74 22.41 12.16
N ALA A 49 34.98 21.78 11.26
CA ALA A 49 33.54 21.56 11.43
C ALA A 49 33.30 20.39 12.39
N ARG A 50 32.50 20.61 13.44
CA ARG A 50 31.99 19.54 14.32
C ARG A 50 31.09 18.60 13.50
N PRO A 51 31.09 17.28 13.75
CA PRO A 51 30.21 16.36 13.03
C PRO A 51 28.75 16.61 13.43
N GLY A 52 27.98 17.17 12.50
CA GLY A 52 26.53 17.19 12.58
C GLY A 52 25.94 15.80 12.24
N PRO A 53 24.66 15.55 12.58
CA PRO A 53 24.02 14.28 12.28
C PRO A 53 23.96 14.05 10.77
N ILE A 54 24.34 12.86 10.33
CA ILE A 54 24.18 12.39 8.96
C ILE A 54 22.67 12.28 8.68
N PRO A 55 22.10 13.00 7.69
CA PRO A 55 20.70 12.78 7.31
C PRO A 55 20.63 11.51 6.48
N SER A 56 20.21 10.41 7.11
CA SER A 56 19.81 9.19 6.41
C SER A 56 18.30 9.19 6.18
N GLY A 57 17.90 9.16 4.92
CA GLY A 57 16.62 8.61 4.46
C GLY A 57 15.40 9.50 4.69
N ASN A 58 14.61 9.71 3.62
CA ASN A 58 13.15 9.61 3.61
C ASN A 58 12.63 10.06 2.23
N SER A 59 12.69 9.18 1.22
CA SER A 59 11.89 9.32 0.00
C SER A 59 10.50 8.72 0.22
N SER A 60 9.73 9.32 1.12
CA SER A 60 8.28 9.17 1.26
C SER A 60 7.84 9.98 2.47
N LEU A 61 7.93 11.30 2.37
CA LEU A 61 7.53 12.20 3.45
C LEU A 61 6.54 13.24 2.91
N THR A 62 5.25 12.94 3.02
CA THR A 62 4.26 14.00 3.19
C THR A 62 4.18 14.23 4.70
N MET A 63 4.94 15.20 5.23
CA MET A 63 4.83 15.62 6.63
C MET A 63 3.42 16.16 6.83
N ILE A 64 2.60 15.45 7.63
CA ILE A 64 1.46 16.04 8.33
C ILE A 64 1.99 16.41 9.72
N THR A 65 2.80 17.47 9.77
CA THR A 65 3.23 18.09 11.03
C THR A 65 2.88 19.57 10.95
N GLY A 66 1.91 19.93 11.77
CA GLY A 66 1.25 21.23 11.77
C GLY A 66 -0.24 20.96 11.86
N TRP A 67 -0.94 21.65 12.75
CA TRP A 67 -2.37 21.52 13.06
C TRP A 67 -2.73 20.55 14.18
N ALA A 68 -1.89 20.49 15.21
CA ALA A 68 -2.31 20.06 16.54
C ALA A 68 -1.96 21.16 17.55
N ASP A 69 -2.62 22.32 17.42
CA ASP A 69 -2.79 23.25 18.53
C ASP A 69 -4.26 23.71 18.56
N ASP A 70 -4.80 23.65 19.77
CA ASP A 70 -5.97 24.36 20.30
C ASP A 70 -7.38 23.98 19.82
N ILE A 71 -7.92 22.89 20.39
CA ILE A 71 -9.33 22.90 20.85
C ILE A 71 -9.41 22.17 22.20
N GLU A 72 -9.19 22.90 23.30
CA GLU A 72 -9.64 22.50 24.64
C GLU A 72 -11.17 22.48 24.65
N VAL A 73 -11.76 21.28 24.63
CA VAL A 73 -13.19 21.10 24.97
C VAL A 73 -13.27 20.68 26.42
N SER A 74 -13.74 21.61 27.25
CA SER A 74 -14.04 21.45 28.68
C SER A 74 -14.77 20.14 28.99
N SER A 75 -14.29 19.46 30.02
CA SER A 75 -14.85 18.24 30.59
C SER A 75 -16.31 18.42 31.05
N ARG A 76 -17.19 17.54 30.56
CA ARG A 76 -18.46 17.23 31.22
C ARG A 76 -18.57 15.73 31.43
N SER A 77 -18.53 15.36 32.71
CA SER A 77 -18.81 14.04 33.26
C SER A 77 -20.17 13.54 32.75
N GLY A 78 -20.17 12.44 32.00
CA GLY A 78 -21.40 11.88 31.42
C GLY A 78 -21.18 10.52 30.77
N GLY A 79 -21.49 9.45 31.52
CA GLY A 79 -21.82 8.10 31.01
C GLY A 79 -20.65 7.25 30.48
N GLY A 80 -20.36 6.15 31.19
CA GLY A 80 -19.19 5.26 30.98
C GLY A 80 -19.01 4.64 29.59
N ILE A 81 -20.02 4.64 28.71
CA ILE A 81 -19.90 4.12 27.33
C ILE A 81 -19.64 5.25 26.33
N VAL A 82 -20.38 6.36 26.40
CA VAL A 82 -20.21 7.50 25.49
C VAL A 82 -18.84 8.15 25.70
N GLN A 83 -18.38 8.23 26.95
CA GLN A 83 -17.05 8.75 27.27
C GLN A 83 -15.94 7.79 26.83
N HIS A 84 -16.18 6.47 26.90
CA HIS A 84 -15.26 5.46 26.37
C HIS A 84 -15.07 5.63 24.85
N PHE A 85 -16.14 5.77 24.07
CA PHE A 85 -16.00 5.95 22.61
C PHE A 85 -15.41 7.30 22.19
N LYS A 86 -15.50 8.32 23.05
CA LYS A 86 -14.94 9.65 22.79
C LYS A 86 -13.45 9.79 23.12
N ARG A 87 -12.88 8.84 23.86
CA ARG A 87 -11.48 8.83 24.30
C ARG A 87 -10.54 8.35 23.19
N ASP A 88 -9.31 8.83 23.23
CA ASP A 88 -8.25 8.40 22.32
C ASP A 88 -7.73 7.00 22.72
N ILE A 89 -7.31 6.24 21.71
CA ILE A 89 -6.86 4.85 21.88
C ILE A 89 -5.39 4.83 22.28
N ASN A 90 -5.04 4.02 23.30
CA ASN A 90 -3.64 3.72 23.59
C ASN A 90 -3.01 2.96 22.41
N LYS A 91 -1.96 3.55 21.82
CA LYS A 91 -1.24 3.00 20.66
C LYS A 91 -0.48 1.70 20.99
N ALA A 92 -0.15 1.46 22.26
CA ALA A 92 0.60 0.28 22.67
C ALA A 92 -0.17 -1.01 22.34
N GLY A 93 0.45 -1.91 21.57
CA GLY A 93 -0.12 -3.19 21.18
C GLY A 93 -0.99 -3.13 19.91
N THR A 94 -1.29 -1.94 19.38
CA THR A 94 -2.03 -1.82 18.11
C THR A 94 -1.24 -2.38 16.91
N GLU A 95 0.06 -2.59 17.07
CA GLU A 95 0.91 -3.25 16.10
C GLU A 95 0.43 -4.67 15.75
N ILE A 96 -0.11 -5.41 16.72
CA ILE A 96 -0.62 -6.75 16.46
C ILE A 96 -1.82 -6.70 15.51
N LEU A 97 -2.67 -5.70 15.65
CA LEU A 97 -3.84 -5.48 14.80
C LEU A 97 -3.40 -5.09 13.39
N LEU A 98 -2.34 -4.27 13.25
CA LEU A 98 -1.77 -3.92 11.94
C LEU A 98 -1.11 -5.13 11.26
N ILE A 99 -0.40 -5.98 12.02
CA ILE A 99 0.14 -7.25 11.49
C ILE A 99 -0.99 -8.17 11.03
N THR A 100 -2.07 -8.28 11.80
CA THR A 100 -3.28 -9.02 11.38
C THR A 100 -3.92 -8.40 10.12
N CYS A 101 -3.93 -7.07 10.00
CA CYS A 101 -4.39 -6.39 8.79
C CYS A 101 -3.51 -6.71 7.56
N ALA A 102 -2.19 -6.85 7.74
CA ALA A 102 -1.30 -7.30 6.68
C ALA A 102 -1.61 -8.73 6.24
N PHE A 103 -1.92 -9.63 7.18
CA PHE A 103 -2.42 -10.98 6.87
C PHE A 103 -3.69 -10.93 6.04
N ILE A 104 -4.70 -10.16 6.48
CA ILE A 104 -5.97 -9.98 5.76
C ILE A 104 -5.73 -9.44 4.34
N SER A 105 -4.79 -8.49 4.20
CA SER A 105 -4.45 -7.91 2.90
C SER A 105 -3.88 -8.96 1.95
N GLY A 106 -2.98 -9.82 2.45
CA GLY A 106 -2.46 -10.97 1.69
C GLY A 106 -3.56 -11.94 1.28
N VAL A 107 -4.52 -12.24 2.17
CA VAL A 107 -5.68 -13.10 1.85
C VAL A 107 -6.50 -12.51 0.70
N ILE A 108 -6.87 -11.23 0.81
CA ILE A 108 -7.71 -10.53 -0.17
C ILE A 108 -6.98 -10.37 -1.50
N ASP A 109 -5.70 -9.99 -1.51
CA ASP A 109 -4.94 -9.78 -2.74
C ASP A 109 -4.69 -11.08 -3.50
N SER A 110 -4.36 -12.17 -2.79
CA SER A 110 -4.21 -13.49 -3.40
C SER A 110 -5.53 -13.98 -4.01
N ALA A 111 -6.64 -13.81 -3.28
CA ALA A 111 -7.99 -14.12 -3.73
C ALA A 111 -8.38 -13.31 -4.99
N ALA A 112 -8.26 -11.98 -4.92
CA ALA A 112 -8.62 -11.07 -5.99
C ALA A 112 -7.76 -11.27 -7.24
N PHE A 113 -6.45 -11.47 -7.07
CA PHE A 113 -5.55 -11.71 -8.19
C PHE A 113 -5.86 -13.04 -8.88
N ASN A 114 -6.05 -14.11 -8.11
CA ASN A 114 -6.33 -15.43 -8.66
C ASN A 114 -7.67 -15.48 -9.42
N ALA A 115 -8.71 -14.82 -8.90
CA ALA A 115 -10.03 -14.84 -9.53
C ALA A 115 -10.21 -13.80 -10.65
N TRP A 116 -9.69 -12.59 -10.46
CA TRP A 116 -10.02 -11.46 -11.34
C TRP A 116 -8.83 -10.89 -12.12
N GLY A 117 -7.61 -11.31 -11.79
CA GLY A 117 -6.38 -10.86 -12.46
C GLY A 117 -5.96 -9.44 -12.11
N SER A 118 -6.46 -8.90 -10.99
CA SER A 118 -6.11 -7.57 -10.46
C SER A 118 -5.99 -7.63 -8.95
N PHE A 119 -5.12 -6.82 -8.36
CA PHE A 119 -4.99 -6.71 -6.91
C PHE A 119 -6.04 -5.75 -6.35
N ALA A 120 -6.53 -6.03 -5.15
CA ALA A 120 -7.47 -5.13 -4.48
C ALA A 120 -6.72 -4.05 -3.68
N ASN A 121 -5.69 -4.45 -2.93
CA ASN A 121 -4.92 -3.55 -2.09
C ASN A 121 -3.64 -3.06 -2.78
N MET A 122 -2.94 -3.93 -3.53
CA MET A 122 -1.63 -3.60 -4.13
C MET A 122 -1.72 -2.71 -5.40
N GLN A 123 -1.70 -1.39 -5.20
CA GLN A 123 -1.79 -0.45 -6.33
C GLN A 123 -0.57 -0.45 -7.25
N THR A 124 0.64 -0.76 -6.75
CA THR A 124 1.86 -0.83 -7.58
C THR A 124 1.70 -1.82 -8.73
N GLY A 125 1.14 -3.01 -8.47
CA GLY A 125 0.87 -4.00 -9.51
C GLY A 125 -0.20 -3.55 -10.49
N ASN A 126 -1.27 -2.91 -9.99
CA ASN A 126 -2.35 -2.38 -10.81
C ASN A 126 -1.88 -1.27 -11.76
N VAL A 127 -0.94 -0.43 -11.34
CA VAL A 127 -0.35 0.61 -12.22
C VAL A 127 0.40 -0.03 -13.38
N VAL A 128 1.15 -1.11 -13.13
CA VAL A 128 1.83 -1.87 -14.20
C VAL A 128 0.82 -2.49 -15.16
N PHE A 129 -0.26 -3.11 -14.66
CA PHE A 129 -1.31 -3.66 -15.53
C PHE A 129 -2.05 -2.60 -16.35
N LEU A 130 -2.24 -1.41 -15.79
CA LEU A 130 -2.78 -0.27 -16.53
C LEU A 130 -1.84 0.17 -17.65
N ALA A 131 -0.53 0.28 -17.37
CA ALA A 131 0.48 0.66 -18.35
C ALA A 131 0.62 -0.37 -19.47
N LEU A 132 0.63 -1.67 -19.15
CA LEU A 132 0.64 -2.74 -20.15
C LEU A 132 -0.63 -2.76 -21.02
N GLY A 133 -1.75 -2.23 -20.51
CA GLY A 133 -2.96 -2.00 -21.28
C GLY A 133 -2.74 -1.07 -22.48
N VAL A 134 -1.85 -0.08 -22.37
CA VAL A 134 -1.53 0.86 -23.46
C VAL A 134 -0.85 0.16 -24.63
N SER A 135 -0.01 -0.84 -24.35
CA SER A 135 0.64 -1.66 -25.38
C SER A 135 -0.18 -2.89 -25.80
N GLY A 136 -1.39 -3.05 -25.26
CA GLY A 136 -2.27 -4.20 -25.53
C GLY A 136 -1.77 -5.52 -24.93
N GLN A 137 -0.93 -5.47 -23.89
CA GLN A 137 -0.36 -6.66 -23.25
C GLN A 137 -0.94 -6.93 -21.86
N PRO A 138 -1.03 -8.21 -21.45
CA PRO A 138 -0.92 -9.43 -22.26
C PRO A 138 -2.18 -9.66 -23.12
N PRO A 139 -2.08 -10.36 -24.28
CA PRO A 139 -3.22 -10.60 -25.18
C PRO A 139 -4.41 -11.33 -24.52
N ARG A 140 -4.17 -12.08 -23.43
CA ARG A 140 -5.19 -12.77 -22.65
C ARG A 140 -4.88 -12.78 -21.14
N PRO A 141 -5.91 -12.75 -20.28
CA PRO A 141 -7.28 -12.30 -20.54
C PRO A 141 -7.35 -10.83 -20.97
N PRO A 142 -8.29 -10.48 -21.87
CA PRO A 142 -8.48 -9.12 -22.36
C PRO A 142 -8.94 -8.18 -21.23
N ASN A 143 -8.55 -6.91 -21.32
CA ASN A 143 -9.06 -5.80 -20.48
C ASN A 143 -8.74 -5.87 -18.98
N ARG A 144 -7.65 -6.53 -18.55
CA ARG A 144 -7.15 -6.43 -17.16
C ARG A 144 -6.86 -4.99 -16.75
N TRP A 145 -6.37 -4.18 -17.69
CA TRP A 145 -6.07 -2.76 -17.49
C TRP A 145 -7.29 -1.97 -16.97
N ALA A 146 -8.50 -2.30 -17.41
CA ALA A 146 -9.72 -1.63 -16.98
C ALA A 146 -10.05 -1.94 -15.51
N LYS A 147 -9.92 -3.21 -15.10
CA LYS A 147 -10.10 -3.61 -13.69
C LYS A 147 -9.08 -2.92 -12.79
N SER A 148 -7.82 -2.85 -13.24
CA SER A 148 -6.75 -2.17 -12.51
C SER A 148 -6.96 -0.66 -12.42
N LEU A 149 -7.44 0.00 -13.48
CA LEU A 149 -7.80 1.42 -13.46
C LEU A 149 -8.88 1.70 -12.41
N ILE A 150 -9.92 0.85 -12.34
CA ILE A 150 -11.02 1.03 -11.40
C ILE A 150 -10.56 0.75 -9.96
N ALA A 151 -9.68 -0.24 -9.75
CA ALA A 151 -9.05 -0.46 -8.45
C ALA A 151 -8.25 0.77 -8.00
N ILE A 152 -7.43 1.36 -8.87
CA ILE A 152 -6.64 2.58 -8.58
C ILE A 152 -7.56 3.76 -8.28
N GLY A 153 -8.59 3.99 -9.11
CA GLY A 153 -9.54 5.09 -8.92
C GLY A 153 -10.33 4.95 -7.62
N SER A 154 -10.87 3.76 -7.34
CA SER A 154 -11.60 3.48 -6.10
C SER A 154 -10.71 3.63 -4.86
N PHE A 155 -9.46 3.14 -4.95
CA PHE A 155 -8.48 3.32 -3.89
C PHE A 155 -8.18 4.80 -3.64
N ALA A 156 -7.96 5.60 -4.69
CA ALA A 156 -7.69 7.03 -4.56
C ALA A 156 -8.87 7.78 -3.92
N ILE A 157 -10.09 7.49 -4.35
CA ILE A 157 -11.32 8.03 -3.75
C ILE A 157 -11.43 7.61 -2.28
N GLY A 158 -11.14 6.34 -1.97
CA GLY A 158 -11.08 5.84 -0.60
C GLY A 158 -10.07 6.60 0.26
N VAL A 159 -8.86 6.85 -0.24
CA VAL A 159 -7.84 7.59 0.52
C VAL A 159 -8.35 8.98 0.86
N LEU A 160 -8.95 9.68 -0.10
CA LEU A 160 -9.54 11.01 0.13
C LEU A 160 -10.69 10.92 1.14
N PHE A 161 -11.62 9.97 0.98
CA PHE A 161 -12.75 9.78 1.86
C PHE A 161 -12.31 9.54 3.30
N PHE A 162 -11.46 8.53 3.54
CA PHE A 162 -11.02 8.20 4.89
C PHE A 162 -10.15 9.32 5.48
N ARG A 163 -9.34 10.02 4.68
CA ARG A 163 -8.57 11.18 5.15
C ARG A 163 -9.47 12.29 5.65
N TYR A 164 -10.45 12.73 4.84
CA TYR A 164 -11.37 13.81 5.22
C TYR A 164 -12.29 13.39 6.36
N ALA A 165 -12.83 12.16 6.34
CA ALA A 165 -13.67 11.64 7.40
C ALA A 165 -12.91 11.57 8.74
N SER A 166 -11.66 11.13 8.74
CA SER A 166 -10.84 11.04 9.95
C SER A 166 -10.43 12.40 10.48
N ALA A 167 -10.17 13.38 9.59
CA ALA A 167 -9.92 14.76 9.97
C ALA A 167 -11.16 15.40 10.62
N PHE A 168 -12.35 15.15 10.06
CA PHE A 168 -13.61 15.66 10.60
C PHE A 168 -13.99 15.04 11.96
N LEU A 169 -13.75 13.73 12.14
CA LEU A 169 -14.18 12.98 13.33
C LEU A 169 -13.14 12.91 14.47
N ARG A 170 -12.00 13.59 14.32
CA ARG A 170 -10.75 13.42 15.10
C ARG A 170 -10.10 12.05 14.84
N PRO A 171 -8.83 12.01 14.39
CA PRO A 171 -8.22 10.80 13.83
C PRO A 171 -7.92 9.69 14.85
N LEU A 172 -7.64 10.04 16.11
CA LEU A 172 -7.27 9.08 17.16
C LEU A 172 -8.42 8.67 18.07
N ARG A 173 -9.59 9.29 17.88
CA ARG A 173 -10.77 8.99 18.69
C ARG A 173 -11.22 7.55 18.41
N ARG A 174 -11.52 6.80 19.48
CA ARG A 174 -11.93 5.39 19.35
C ARG A 174 -13.11 5.20 18.41
N SER A 175 -14.14 6.04 18.50
CA SER A 175 -15.30 5.95 17.60
C SER A 175 -14.92 6.07 16.13
N THR A 176 -13.93 6.89 15.79
CA THR A 176 -13.45 7.10 14.41
C THR A 176 -12.76 5.85 13.89
N LEU A 177 -11.88 5.26 14.71
CA LEU A 177 -11.17 4.02 14.37
C LEU A 177 -12.13 2.84 14.25
N VAL A 178 -13.05 2.69 15.21
CA VAL A 178 -14.10 1.66 15.16
C VAL A 178 -14.99 1.84 13.94
N ALA A 179 -15.45 3.06 13.64
CA ALA A 179 -16.26 3.32 12.45
C ALA A 179 -15.51 3.03 11.15
N SER A 180 -14.22 3.39 11.08
CA SER A 180 -13.36 3.08 9.93
C SER A 180 -13.22 1.57 9.71
N PHE A 181 -12.90 0.81 10.77
CA PHE A 181 -12.75 -0.64 10.69
C PHE A 181 -14.09 -1.37 10.48
N ALA A 182 -15.20 -0.86 11.02
CA ALA A 182 -16.53 -1.36 10.76
C ALA A 182 -16.91 -1.19 9.29
N LEU A 183 -16.69 0.01 8.71
CA LEU A 183 -16.93 0.27 7.30
C LEU A 183 -16.08 -0.64 6.41
N GLN A 184 -14.79 -0.80 6.74
CA GLN A 184 -13.91 -1.72 6.03
C GLN A 184 -14.42 -3.17 6.11
N THR A 185 -14.86 -3.62 7.28
CA THR A 185 -15.40 -4.97 7.48
C THR A 185 -16.68 -5.17 6.69
N THR A 186 -17.61 -4.20 6.69
CA THR A 186 -18.84 -4.24 5.90
C THR A 186 -18.53 -4.30 4.40
N ALA A 187 -17.54 -3.54 3.92
CA ALA A 187 -17.12 -3.59 2.53
C ALA A 187 -16.60 -4.98 2.11
N ILE A 188 -15.80 -5.64 2.96
CA ILE A 188 -15.34 -7.02 2.70
C ILE A 188 -16.54 -7.98 2.74
N LEU A 189 -17.43 -7.87 3.75
CA LEU A 189 -18.62 -8.70 3.88
C LEU A 189 -19.54 -8.60 2.66
N VAL A 190 -19.83 -7.39 2.20
CA VAL A 190 -20.63 -7.15 0.99
C VAL A 190 -19.96 -7.85 -0.20
N SER A 191 -18.64 -7.70 -0.35
CA SER A 191 -17.90 -8.38 -1.42
C SER A 191 -17.98 -9.90 -1.31
N SER A 192 -17.89 -10.47 -0.10
CA SER A 192 -18.09 -11.91 0.15
C SER A 192 -19.48 -12.38 -0.25
N ILE A 193 -20.54 -11.64 0.12
CA ILE A 193 -21.92 -11.97 -0.21
C ILE A 193 -22.14 -11.91 -1.73
N LEU A 194 -21.59 -10.90 -2.42
CA LEU A 194 -21.69 -10.78 -3.88
C LEU A 194 -21.05 -11.97 -4.61
N VAL A 195 -19.97 -12.51 -4.06
CA VAL A 195 -19.30 -13.70 -4.61
C VAL A 195 -20.06 -14.98 -4.26
N GLU A 196 -20.51 -15.14 -3.01
CA GLU A 196 -21.23 -16.32 -2.54
C GLU A 196 -22.59 -16.50 -3.24
N THR A 197 -23.31 -15.41 -3.46
CA THR A 197 -24.64 -15.43 -4.11
C THR A 197 -24.56 -15.71 -5.61
N GLY A 198 -23.36 -15.85 -6.18
CA GLY A 198 -23.16 -16.12 -7.59
C GLY A 198 -23.51 -14.94 -8.51
N VAL A 199 -23.80 -13.75 -7.94
CA VAL A 199 -23.98 -12.52 -8.73
C VAL A 199 -22.68 -12.19 -9.48
N VAL A 200 -21.54 -12.50 -8.87
CA VAL A 200 -20.22 -12.36 -9.48
C VAL A 200 -19.61 -13.74 -9.71
N ASP A 201 -19.47 -14.11 -10.99
CA ASP A 201 -18.76 -15.33 -11.37
C ASP A 201 -17.31 -15.30 -10.86
N SER A 202 -17.00 -16.25 -9.97
CA SER A 202 -15.67 -16.48 -9.40
C SER A 202 -14.88 -17.57 -10.14
N SER A 203 -15.43 -18.14 -11.21
CA SER A 203 -14.79 -19.23 -11.95
C SER A 203 -13.65 -18.72 -12.84
N ILE A 204 -12.49 -19.35 -12.69
CA ILE A 204 -11.25 -19.05 -13.43
C ILE A 204 -11.48 -19.27 -14.95
N GLU A 205 -12.32 -20.25 -15.31
CA GLU A 205 -12.59 -20.62 -16.70
C GLU A 205 -13.43 -19.58 -17.46
N VAL A 206 -14.39 -18.91 -16.81
CA VAL A 206 -15.27 -17.92 -17.45
C VAL A 206 -14.54 -16.58 -17.71
N SER A 207 -13.54 -16.24 -16.91
CA SER A 207 -12.67 -15.07 -17.12
C SER A 207 -11.93 -15.08 -18.48
N THR A 208 -11.87 -16.23 -19.13
CA THR A 208 -11.22 -16.42 -20.44
C THR A 208 -12.11 -16.00 -21.62
N ARG A 209 -13.44 -15.89 -21.44
CA ARG A 209 -14.40 -15.67 -22.55
C ARG A 209 -14.89 -14.23 -22.73
N GLY A 210 -14.66 -13.31 -21.79
CA GLY A 210 -15.07 -11.92 -21.94
C GLY A 210 -15.11 -11.15 -20.61
N VAL A 211 -15.29 -9.83 -20.69
CA VAL A 211 -15.36 -8.96 -19.50
C VAL A 211 -16.72 -9.09 -18.84
N HIS A 212 -16.79 -9.83 -17.74
CA HIS A 212 -17.91 -9.69 -16.80
C HIS A 212 -17.68 -8.43 -15.95
N TRP A 213 -18.23 -7.30 -16.40
CA TRP A 213 -18.15 -6.01 -15.69
C TRP A 213 -18.66 -6.09 -14.24
N ILE A 214 -19.48 -7.10 -13.93
CA ILE A 214 -19.95 -7.38 -12.58
C ILE A 214 -18.79 -7.65 -11.58
N GLN A 215 -17.64 -8.16 -12.05
CA GLN A 215 -16.45 -8.42 -11.22
C GLN A 215 -15.75 -7.14 -10.75
N VAL A 216 -15.99 -6.01 -11.42
CA VAL A 216 -15.41 -4.72 -11.04
C VAL A 216 -15.98 -4.23 -9.70
N LEU A 217 -17.23 -4.58 -9.41
CA LEU A 217 -17.92 -4.13 -8.19
C LEU A 217 -17.19 -4.58 -6.91
N PRO A 218 -16.92 -5.88 -6.66
CA PRO A 218 -16.18 -6.30 -5.48
C PRO A 218 -14.73 -5.77 -5.48
N ILE A 219 -14.06 -5.66 -6.64
CA ILE A 219 -12.71 -5.07 -6.72
C ILE A 219 -12.74 -3.61 -6.23
N SER A 220 -13.71 -2.82 -6.68
CA SER A 220 -13.84 -1.42 -6.28
C SER A 220 -14.10 -1.30 -4.77
N ILE A 221 -14.98 -2.13 -4.22
CA ILE A 221 -15.32 -2.14 -2.78
C ILE A 221 -14.10 -2.56 -1.94
N LEU A 222 -13.37 -3.60 -2.37
CA LEU A 222 -12.17 -4.09 -1.68
C LEU A 222 -10.99 -3.10 -1.79
N ALA A 223 -10.84 -2.40 -2.92
CA ALA A 223 -9.84 -1.35 -3.08
C ALA A 223 -10.16 -0.12 -2.21
N PHE A 224 -11.46 0.23 -2.10
CA PHE A 224 -11.91 1.30 -1.22
C PHE A 224 -11.60 0.99 0.25
N GLN A 225 -11.88 -0.23 0.73
CA GLN A 225 -11.55 -0.58 2.13
C GLN A 225 -10.04 -0.61 2.39
N ALA A 226 -9.23 -1.01 1.39
CA ALA A 226 -7.77 -1.04 1.49
C ALA A 226 -7.20 0.35 1.79
N ALA A 227 -7.79 1.38 1.18
CA ALA A 227 -7.42 2.76 1.43
C ALA A 227 -7.65 3.16 2.89
N GLY A 228 -8.78 2.75 3.48
CA GLY A 228 -9.07 2.98 4.89
C GLY A 228 -8.03 2.37 5.82
N GLN A 229 -7.58 1.15 5.51
CA GLN A 229 -6.55 0.47 6.30
C GLN A 229 -5.21 1.22 6.28
N ILE A 230 -4.81 1.73 5.11
CA ILE A 230 -3.57 2.51 4.97
C ILE A 230 -3.68 3.86 5.67
N VAL A 231 -4.79 4.58 5.49
CA VAL A 231 -5.02 5.85 6.18
C VAL A 231 -4.98 5.65 7.69
N THR A 232 -5.69 4.65 8.23
CA THR A 232 -5.66 4.33 9.66
C THR A 232 -4.26 3.97 10.15
N SER A 233 -3.50 3.16 9.40
CA SER A 233 -2.11 2.82 9.75
C SER A 233 -1.22 4.06 9.88
N ARG A 234 -1.38 5.03 8.97
CA ARG A 234 -0.65 6.31 9.01
C ARG A 234 -1.11 7.19 10.17
N LEU A 235 -2.41 7.25 10.45
CA LEU A 235 -2.95 8.03 11.58
C LEU A 235 -2.48 7.51 12.95
N LEU A 236 -2.28 6.19 13.09
CA LEU A 236 -1.72 5.61 14.30
C LEU A 236 -0.24 5.97 14.49
N GLY A 237 0.44 6.48 13.46
CA GLY A 237 1.86 6.84 13.50
C GLY A 237 2.80 5.64 13.55
N ILE A 238 2.29 4.44 13.22
CA ILE A 238 3.10 3.24 13.05
C ILE A 238 3.39 3.10 11.56
N ASP A 239 4.14 4.08 11.03
CA ASP A 239 4.54 4.12 9.61
C ASP A 239 5.43 2.93 9.23
N GLU A 240 5.92 2.21 10.23
CA GLU A 240 6.81 1.06 10.15
C GLU A 240 6.10 -0.23 9.75
N ILE A 241 4.76 -0.26 9.74
CA ILE A 241 3.94 -1.41 9.33
C ILE A 241 3.04 -0.96 8.19
N PRO A 242 3.57 -0.73 6.97
CA PRO A 242 2.73 -0.59 5.80
C PRO A 242 1.99 -1.90 5.57
N THR A 243 0.72 -1.93 5.95
CA THR A 243 -0.13 -3.14 5.86
C THR A 243 -0.40 -3.60 4.43
N VAL A 244 -0.08 -2.78 3.42
CA VAL A 244 -0.34 -3.04 1.99
C VAL A 244 0.91 -2.91 1.10
N VAL A 245 1.90 -2.09 1.48
CA VAL A 245 3.11 -1.86 0.66
C VAL A 245 4.30 -2.59 1.30
N LEU A 246 4.52 -3.85 0.90
CA LEU A 246 5.55 -4.69 1.52
C LEU A 246 6.98 -4.36 1.07
N THR A 247 7.17 -3.75 -0.11
CA THR A 247 8.51 -3.57 -0.70
C THR A 247 9.43 -2.72 0.16
N THR A 248 8.95 -1.57 0.65
CA THR A 248 9.74 -0.68 1.51
C THR A 248 10.13 -1.39 2.80
N LEU A 249 9.19 -2.12 3.39
CA LEU A 249 9.41 -2.87 4.62
C LEU A 249 10.43 -4.01 4.42
N LEU A 250 10.42 -4.68 3.27
CA LEU A 250 11.41 -5.72 2.93
C LEU A 250 12.81 -5.10 2.76
N CYS A 251 12.92 -3.99 2.03
CA CYS A 251 14.20 -3.28 1.89
C CYS A 251 14.73 -2.81 3.24
N ASP A 252 13.87 -2.21 4.07
CA ASP A 252 14.21 -1.73 5.40
C ASP A 252 14.63 -2.86 6.35
N LEU A 253 14.05 -4.05 6.21
CA LEU A 253 14.46 -5.23 6.96
C LEU A 253 15.84 -5.73 6.52
N LEU A 254 16.07 -5.83 5.20
CA LEU A 254 17.33 -6.33 4.63
C LEU A 254 18.51 -5.38 4.82
N MET A 255 18.26 -4.07 4.87
CA MET A 255 19.28 -3.05 5.14
C MET A 255 19.65 -2.95 6.63
N ASP A 256 18.93 -3.64 7.53
CA ASP A 256 19.24 -3.61 8.96
C ASP A 256 20.54 -4.40 9.26
N LYS A 257 21.58 -3.67 9.64
CA LYS A 257 22.91 -4.21 9.99
C LYS A 257 22.88 -5.26 11.10
N LYS A 258 21.83 -5.26 11.94
CA LYS A 258 21.68 -6.19 13.06
C LYS A 258 20.79 -7.39 12.73
N LEU A 259 20.30 -7.53 11.49
CA LEU A 259 19.53 -8.69 11.05
C LEU A 259 20.35 -9.98 11.14
N PHE A 260 21.64 -9.91 10.77
CA PHE A 260 22.58 -11.04 10.77
C PHE A 260 23.41 -11.16 12.06
N SER A 261 23.01 -10.48 13.14
CA SER A 261 23.73 -10.59 14.41
C SER A 261 23.54 -11.97 15.02
N PHE A 262 24.61 -12.56 15.57
CA PHE A 262 24.69 -13.95 16.05
C PHE A 262 23.72 -14.31 17.21
N ARG A 263 23.02 -13.33 17.81
CA ARG A 263 21.98 -13.54 18.83
C ARG A 263 20.85 -12.51 18.72
N PRO A 264 19.91 -12.68 17.77
CA PRO A 264 18.77 -11.79 17.67
C PRO A 264 17.82 -12.03 18.86
N ARG A 265 17.55 -10.99 19.66
CA ARG A 265 16.44 -11.01 20.64
C ARG A 265 15.17 -10.58 19.93
N TRP A 266 14.35 -11.55 19.53
CA TRP A 266 13.06 -11.31 18.90
C TRP A 266 12.02 -10.89 19.94
N LYS A 267 11.99 -9.60 20.28
CA LYS A 267 10.90 -8.99 21.06
C LYS A 267 9.93 -8.30 20.10
N LEU A 268 8.64 -8.32 20.42
CA LEU A 268 7.60 -7.64 19.64
C LEU A 268 7.78 -6.10 19.65
N THR A 269 8.44 -5.57 20.68
CA THR A 269 8.85 -4.15 20.77
C THR A 269 9.92 -3.77 19.74
N ASP A 270 10.66 -4.74 19.20
CA ASP A 270 11.70 -4.47 18.21
C ASP A 270 11.09 -4.21 16.83
N PHE A 271 11.52 -3.12 16.21
CA PHE A 271 11.18 -2.71 14.86
C PHE A 271 11.35 -3.85 13.84
N ARG A 272 12.45 -4.60 13.98
CA ARG A 272 12.79 -5.73 13.09
C ARG A 272 11.77 -6.86 13.15
N THR A 273 11.40 -7.26 14.36
CA THR A 273 10.42 -8.33 14.58
C THR A 273 9.08 -7.94 13.98
N ARG A 274 8.64 -6.69 14.17
CA ARG A 274 7.37 -6.20 13.62
C ARG A 274 7.37 -6.20 12.10
N ARG A 275 8.46 -5.74 11.47
CA ARG A 275 8.63 -5.80 10.01
C ARG A 275 8.60 -7.23 9.49
N LEU A 276 9.44 -8.10 10.03
CA LEU A 276 9.48 -9.51 9.62
C LEU A 276 8.12 -10.19 9.81
N LEU A 277 7.46 -9.99 10.96
CA LEU A 277 6.12 -10.53 11.21
C LEU A 277 5.09 -10.00 10.22
N THR A 278 5.18 -8.74 9.81
CA THR A 278 4.28 -8.17 8.79
C THR A 278 4.46 -8.85 7.43
N LEU A 279 5.71 -9.09 7.01
CA LEU A 279 5.99 -9.86 5.77
C LEU A 279 5.45 -11.28 5.87
N LEU A 280 5.75 -11.97 6.96
CA LEU A 280 5.31 -13.34 7.18
C LEU A 280 3.78 -13.44 7.29
N ALA A 281 3.13 -12.46 7.91
CA ALA A 281 1.68 -12.35 8.00
C ALA A 281 1.06 -12.20 6.60
N ALA A 282 1.52 -11.24 5.79
CA ALA A 282 1.02 -11.07 4.44
C ALA A 282 1.29 -12.30 3.55
N PHE A 283 2.48 -12.91 3.64
CA PHE A 283 2.82 -14.12 2.91
C PHE A 283 1.95 -15.31 3.32
N SER A 284 1.81 -15.57 4.63
CA SER A 284 0.97 -16.66 5.13
C SER A 284 -0.51 -16.46 4.80
N GLY A 285 -1.00 -15.22 4.82
CA GLY A 285 -2.36 -14.89 4.37
C GLY A 285 -2.57 -15.20 2.89
N ALA A 286 -1.63 -14.79 2.03
CA ALA A 286 -1.67 -15.10 0.60
C ALA A 286 -1.60 -16.61 0.33
N MET A 287 -0.73 -17.32 1.05
CA MET A 287 -0.58 -18.78 0.97
C MET A 287 -1.86 -19.51 1.40
N LEU A 288 -2.46 -19.10 2.52
CA LEU A 288 -3.70 -19.69 3.02
C LEU A 288 -4.85 -19.46 2.03
N SER A 289 -4.98 -18.24 1.48
CA SER A 289 -5.98 -17.91 0.47
C SER A 289 -5.82 -18.72 -0.83
N GLY A 290 -4.57 -18.95 -1.25
CA GLY A 290 -4.28 -19.82 -2.40
C GLY A 290 -4.65 -21.29 -2.13
N GLY A 291 -4.45 -21.78 -0.91
CA GLY A 291 -4.91 -23.09 -0.47
C GLY A 291 -6.44 -23.20 -0.43
N LEU A 292 -7.12 -22.23 0.20
CA LEU A 292 -8.58 -22.15 0.28
C LEU A 292 -9.23 -22.08 -1.11
N SER A 293 -8.62 -21.32 -2.03
CA SER A 293 -9.12 -21.19 -3.40
C SER A 293 -9.19 -22.52 -4.14
N LYS A 294 -8.34 -23.50 -3.79
CA LYS A 294 -8.36 -24.84 -4.39
C LYS A 294 -9.44 -25.76 -3.82
N VAL A 295 -9.79 -25.59 -2.54
CA VAL A 295 -10.70 -26.52 -1.82
C VAL A 295 -12.12 -25.99 -1.70
N SER A 296 -12.29 -24.68 -1.50
CA SER A 296 -13.57 -24.05 -1.16
C SER A 296 -13.86 -22.79 -1.99
N GLY A 297 -13.01 -22.49 -2.97
CA GLY A 297 -13.19 -21.36 -3.88
C GLY A 297 -12.90 -19.99 -3.27
N LEU A 298 -13.14 -18.94 -4.07
CA LEU A 298 -12.83 -17.55 -3.73
C LEU A 298 -13.61 -17.04 -2.50
N SER A 299 -14.87 -17.45 -2.38
CA SER A 299 -15.77 -16.98 -1.32
C SER A 299 -15.22 -17.29 0.06
N ALA A 300 -14.67 -18.49 0.26
CA ALA A 300 -14.09 -18.91 1.53
C ALA A 300 -12.96 -17.97 2.00
N SER A 301 -12.10 -17.51 1.09
CA SER A 301 -11.04 -16.56 1.42
C SER A 301 -11.59 -15.20 1.85
N LEU A 302 -12.65 -14.70 1.20
CA LEU A 302 -13.27 -13.42 1.54
C LEU A 302 -14.05 -13.51 2.87
N TRP A 303 -14.72 -14.62 3.14
CA TRP A 303 -15.36 -14.90 4.43
C TRP A 303 -14.35 -14.98 5.57
N LEU A 304 -13.21 -15.65 5.34
CA LEU A 304 -12.10 -15.68 6.30
C LEU A 304 -11.59 -14.27 6.58
N ALA A 305 -11.32 -13.47 5.52
CA ALA A 305 -10.89 -12.09 5.65
C ALA A 305 -11.92 -11.25 6.44
N THR A 306 -13.21 -11.45 6.17
CA THR A 306 -14.32 -10.77 6.86
C THR A 306 -14.33 -11.12 8.35
N GLY A 307 -14.26 -12.41 8.69
CA GLY A 307 -14.29 -12.87 10.08
C GLY A 307 -13.13 -12.32 10.90
N ILE A 308 -11.91 -12.35 10.35
CA ILE A 308 -10.73 -11.81 11.03
C ILE A 308 -10.82 -10.28 11.15
N LYS A 309 -11.27 -9.55 10.11
CA LYS A 309 -11.44 -8.09 10.18
C LYS A 309 -12.53 -7.68 11.18
N ALA A 310 -13.61 -8.45 11.27
CA ALA A 310 -14.66 -8.27 12.27
C ALA A 310 -14.10 -8.45 13.69
N ALA A 311 -13.28 -9.49 13.92
CA ALA A 311 -12.61 -9.70 15.19
C ALA A 311 -11.69 -8.52 15.56
N VAL A 312 -10.91 -8.00 14.61
CA VAL A 312 -10.09 -6.79 14.80
C VAL A 312 -10.97 -5.59 15.18
N THR A 313 -12.12 -5.41 14.53
CA THR A 313 -13.07 -4.33 14.83
C THR A 313 -13.62 -4.47 16.26
N LEU A 314 -13.98 -5.68 16.69
CA LEU A 314 -14.42 -5.95 18.06
C LEU A 314 -13.29 -5.69 19.08
N CYS A 315 -12.05 -6.05 18.76
CA CYS A 315 -10.90 -5.72 19.59
C CYS A 315 -10.74 -4.20 19.77
N PHE A 316 -10.96 -3.40 18.72
CA PHE A 316 -10.93 -1.93 18.82
C PHE A 316 -12.06 -1.35 19.69
N ILE A 317 -13.23 -1.98 19.71
CA ILE A 317 -14.35 -1.60 20.60
C ILE A 317 -13.98 -1.81 22.07
N LEU A 318 -13.36 -2.96 22.37
CA LEU A 318 -12.97 -3.36 23.72
C LEU A 318 -11.60 -2.79 24.14
N TRP A 319 -10.87 -2.13 23.24
CA TRP A 319 -9.52 -1.65 23.51
C TRP A 319 -9.50 -0.65 24.66
N GLN A 320 -8.43 -0.62 25.44
CA GLN A 320 -8.29 0.32 26.56
C GLN A 320 -8.02 1.74 26.06
N GLY A 321 -8.53 2.75 26.77
CA GLY A 321 -8.26 4.15 26.43
C GLY A 321 -6.82 4.50 26.79
N GLU A 322 -6.26 5.53 26.14
CA GLU A 322 -5.06 6.21 26.65
C GLU A 322 -5.30 6.50 28.14
N LYS A 323 -4.48 5.95 29.05
CA LYS A 323 -4.60 6.28 30.47
C LYS A 323 -4.22 7.75 30.58
N ASP A 324 -5.06 8.55 31.23
CA ASP A 324 -4.67 9.92 31.56
C ASP A 324 -3.49 9.75 32.52
N GLU A 325 -2.30 10.14 32.11
CA GLU A 325 -1.20 10.38 33.05
C GLU A 325 -1.56 11.62 33.87
N ASN A 326 -2.61 11.51 34.68
CA ASN A 326 -2.81 12.40 35.80
C ASN A 326 -1.89 11.90 36.90
N PHE A 327 -0.77 12.62 37.04
CA PHE A 327 -0.41 13.27 38.29
C PHE A 327 -0.97 12.58 39.53
N GLY A 328 -0.24 11.56 39.99
CA GLY A 328 -0.37 11.03 41.34
C GLY A 328 0.85 11.44 42.15
N ASP A 329 0.69 12.56 42.85
CA ASP A 329 1.25 12.95 44.15
C ASP A 329 2.72 12.65 44.51
N ASN A 330 3.43 13.76 44.77
CA ASN A 330 4.60 13.99 45.64
C ASN A 330 5.95 13.36 45.29
#